data_AF-A0A7H4GPX3-F1
#
_entry.id   AF-A0A7H4GPX3-F1
#
_cell.length_a   1.000
_cell.length_b   1.000
_cell.length_c   1.000
_cell.angle_alpha   90.00
_cell.angle_beta   90.00
_cell.angle_gamma   90.00
#
_symmetry.space_group_name_H-M   'P 1'
#
loop_
_entity.id
_entity.type
_entity.pdbx_description
1 polymer ?
#
loop_
_entity_poly.entity_id
_entity_poly.type
_entity_poly.pdbx_seq_one_letter_code
_entity_poly.pdbx_strand_id
1 'polypeptide(L)'
;MQRLFLLLGALFCLLTGFRSQAQRSLYWAIGLTVIALVWMYLEDSQNIRHALSVWMGEAVWAYDPESIEWRRSLIRTLVELTVYALMGAVALSGLVLLLMHTGVRHTGGRCLVVGVVVFGVAAAASATRNVGDWYARAGDVLFHWVAATGTVEHDSTRVAFLEDPVGFWFFDFVIEESLELIGAACLCAGLVWIYSNRERLF
;
A
#
# COMPACT_ATOMS: atom_id res chain seq x y z
N MET A 1 -5.48 5.05 18.21
CA MET A 1 -6.47 6.13 17.94
C MET A 1 -6.96 6.11 16.49
N GLN A 2 -6.10 6.29 15.47
CA GLN A 2 -6.49 6.22 14.04
C GLN A 2 -7.18 4.90 13.64
N ARG A 3 -6.69 3.78 14.19
CA ARG A 3 -7.18 2.40 13.98
C ARG A 3 -8.66 2.20 14.37
N LEU A 4 -9.14 2.92 15.39
CA LEU A 4 -10.51 2.83 15.87
C LEU A 4 -11.47 3.67 15.01
N PHE A 5 -11.01 4.82 14.50
CA PHE A 5 -11.82 5.73 13.69
C PHE A 5 -12.15 5.16 12.31
N LEU A 6 -11.19 4.49 11.65
CA LEU A 6 -11.42 3.83 10.35
C LEU A 6 -12.43 2.67 10.47
N LEU A 7 -12.28 1.83 11.50
CA LEU A 7 -13.21 0.71 11.76
C LEU A 7 -14.62 1.18 12.13
N LEU A 8 -14.74 2.22 12.97
CA LEU A 8 -16.04 2.78 13.36
C LEU A 8 -16.73 3.48 12.18
N GLY A 9 -15.98 4.17 11.32
CA GLY A 9 -16.51 4.78 10.09
C GLY A 9 -16.99 3.75 9.07
N ALA A 10 -16.25 2.65 8.91
CA ALA A 10 -16.61 1.50 8.07
C ALA A 10 -17.94 0.87 8.51
N LEU A 11 -18.03 0.58 9.81
CA LEU A 11 -19.18 -0.07 10.42
C LEU A 11 -20.41 0.83 10.35
N PHE A 12 -20.24 2.13 10.59
CA PHE A 12 -21.33 3.11 10.50
C PHE A 12 -21.90 3.24 9.09
N CYS A 13 -21.06 3.21 8.04
CA CYS A 13 -21.52 3.27 6.66
C CYS A 13 -22.32 2.02 6.22
N LEU A 14 -22.01 0.85 6.79
CA LEU A 14 -22.74 -0.40 6.51
C LEU A 14 -24.08 -0.48 7.26
N LEU A 15 -24.22 0.21 8.40
CA LEU A 15 -25.39 0.11 9.28
C LEU A 15 -26.51 1.11 8.96
N THR A 16 -26.27 2.14 8.13
CA THR A 16 -27.32 3.11 7.75
C THR A 16 -28.21 2.57 6.62
N GLY A 17 -29.49 2.37 6.92
CA GLY A 17 -30.48 1.72 6.04
C GLY A 17 -30.63 2.34 4.64
N PHE A 18 -30.74 1.47 3.65
CA PHE A 18 -30.79 1.82 2.23
C PHE A 18 -32.18 2.28 1.78
N ARG A 19 -32.31 3.50 1.24
CA ARG A 19 -33.58 4.01 0.68
C ARG A 19 -33.75 3.76 -0.83
N SER A 20 -32.66 3.61 -1.59
CA SER A 20 -32.72 3.33 -3.05
C SER A 20 -31.63 2.35 -3.53
N GLN A 21 -31.81 1.75 -4.71
CA GLN A 21 -30.83 0.84 -5.33
C GLN A 21 -29.49 1.55 -5.63
N ALA A 22 -29.54 2.82 -6.08
CA ALA A 22 -28.35 3.62 -6.35
C ALA A 22 -27.56 3.95 -5.07
N GLN A 23 -28.25 4.13 -3.94
CA GLN A 23 -27.58 4.27 -2.64
C GLN A 23 -26.90 2.96 -2.23
N ARG A 24 -27.54 1.80 -2.42
CA ARG A 24 -26.95 0.49 -2.10
C ARG A 24 -25.62 0.28 -2.81
N SER A 25 -25.57 0.52 -4.13
CA SER A 25 -24.35 0.33 -4.90
C SER A 25 -23.23 1.31 -4.49
N LEU A 26 -23.56 2.56 -4.16
CA LEU A 26 -22.58 3.50 -3.61
C LEU A 26 -22.02 3.01 -2.27
N TYR A 27 -22.87 2.56 -1.34
CA TYR A 27 -22.40 2.02 -0.06
C TYR A 27 -21.58 0.74 -0.23
N TRP A 28 -21.90 -0.12 -1.20
CA TRP A 28 -21.05 -1.24 -1.56
C TRP A 28 -19.67 -0.79 -2.07
N ALA A 29 -19.63 0.23 -2.91
CA ALA A 29 -18.37 0.79 -3.42
C ALA A 29 -17.51 1.39 -2.29
N ILE A 30 -18.14 2.12 -1.36
CA ILE A 30 -17.50 2.61 -0.13
C ILE A 30 -16.99 1.43 0.70
N GLY A 31 -17.83 0.42 0.95
CA GLY A 31 -17.49 -0.76 1.73
C GLY A 31 -16.29 -1.52 1.18
N LEU A 32 -16.24 -1.75 -0.13
CA LEU A 32 -15.10 -2.39 -0.80
C LEU A 32 -13.81 -1.57 -0.65
N THR A 33 -13.89 -0.25 -0.80
CA THR A 33 -12.72 0.63 -0.64
C THR A 33 -12.21 0.61 0.80
N VAL A 34 -13.12 0.57 1.77
CA VAL A 34 -12.75 0.47 3.19
C VAL A 34 -12.16 -0.89 3.52
N ILE A 35 -12.69 -1.99 2.97
CA ILE A 35 -12.09 -3.32 3.09
C ILE A 35 -10.66 -3.31 2.53
N ALA A 36 -10.43 -2.69 1.37
CA ALA A 36 -9.10 -2.56 0.79
C ALA A 36 -8.14 -1.80 1.72
N LEU A 37 -8.57 -0.67 2.28
CA LEU A 37 -7.78 0.12 3.24
C LEU A 37 -7.46 -0.67 4.51
N VAL A 38 -8.43 -1.43 5.04
CA VAL A 38 -8.20 -2.29 6.22
C VAL A 38 -7.22 -3.41 5.89
N TRP A 39 -7.32 -4.01 4.69
CA TRP A 39 -6.37 -5.03 4.27
C TRP A 39 -4.96 -4.46 4.13
N MET A 40 -4.80 -3.31 3.46
CA MET A 40 -3.50 -2.60 3.38
C MET A 40 -2.92 -2.35 4.77
N TYR A 41 -3.73 -1.83 5.68
CA TYR A 41 -3.32 -1.59 7.07
C TYR A 41 -2.93 -2.88 7.82
N LEU A 42 -3.66 -3.98 7.62
CA LEU A 42 -3.34 -5.27 8.24
C LEU A 42 -2.05 -5.87 7.66
N GLU A 43 -1.85 -5.73 6.35
CA GLU A 43 -0.65 -6.22 5.67
C GLU A 43 0.58 -5.48 6.17
N ASP A 44 0.54 -4.14 6.22
CA ASP A 44 1.61 -3.30 6.74
C ASP A 44 1.92 -3.61 8.21
N SER A 45 0.89 -3.62 9.08
CA SER A 45 1.10 -3.80 10.53
C SER A 45 1.56 -5.20 10.97
N GLN A 46 1.35 -6.23 10.14
CA GLN A 46 1.70 -7.61 10.48
C GLN A 46 2.75 -8.19 9.52
N ASN A 47 3.14 -7.44 8.50
CA ASN A 47 4.05 -7.85 7.44
C ASN A 47 3.67 -9.22 6.85
N ILE A 48 2.35 -9.45 6.64
CA ILE A 48 1.78 -10.76 6.27
C ILE A 48 2.39 -11.26 4.97
N ARG A 49 2.59 -10.36 4.01
CA ARG A 49 3.24 -10.62 2.74
C ARG A 49 4.64 -11.22 2.93
N HIS A 50 5.48 -10.58 3.74
CA HIS A 50 6.84 -11.05 3.95
C HIS A 50 6.83 -12.41 4.66
N ALA A 51 6.02 -12.56 5.71
CA ALA A 51 5.86 -13.85 6.40
C ALA A 51 5.43 -14.98 5.46
N LEU A 52 4.46 -14.72 4.56
CA LEU A 52 4.00 -15.68 3.56
C LEU A 52 5.09 -16.00 2.53
N SER A 53 5.81 -14.98 2.03
CA SER A 53 6.89 -15.14 1.05
C SER A 53 8.06 -15.96 1.62
N VAL A 54 8.39 -15.74 2.90
CA VAL A 54 9.43 -16.49 3.62
C VAL A 54 9.00 -17.95 3.76
N TRP A 55 7.78 -18.18 4.28
CA TRP A 55 7.24 -19.53 4.47
C TRP A 55 7.17 -20.32 3.16
N MET A 56 6.68 -19.71 2.07
CA MET A 56 6.62 -20.38 0.76
C MET A 56 8.02 -20.62 0.17
N GLY A 57 8.95 -19.67 0.34
CA GLY A 57 10.34 -19.85 -0.08
C GLY A 57 11.05 -20.98 0.67
N GLU A 58 10.79 -21.14 1.97
CA GLU A 58 11.33 -22.22 2.79
C GLU A 58 10.69 -23.58 2.48
N ALA A 59 9.39 -23.61 2.18
CA ALA A 59 8.73 -24.84 1.75
C ALA A 59 9.35 -25.41 0.46
N VAL A 60 9.76 -24.54 -0.47
CA VAL A 60 10.46 -24.96 -1.70
C VAL A 60 11.88 -25.44 -1.39
N TRP A 61 12.60 -24.76 -0.50
CA TRP A 61 13.93 -25.19 -0.05
C TRP A 61 13.90 -26.58 0.61
N ALA A 62 12.89 -26.86 1.43
CA ALA A 62 12.72 -28.15 2.09
C ALA A 62 12.45 -29.30 1.11
N TYR A 63 11.86 -29.01 -0.05
CA TYR A 63 11.51 -30.01 -1.06
C TYR A 63 12.61 -30.24 -2.10
N ASP A 64 13.36 -29.18 -2.43
CA ASP A 64 14.48 -29.23 -3.37
C ASP A 64 15.66 -28.41 -2.82
N PRO A 65 16.49 -28.98 -1.92
CA PRO A 65 17.62 -28.28 -1.30
C PRO A 65 18.74 -27.94 -2.29
N GLU A 66 18.75 -28.58 -3.47
CA GLU A 66 19.67 -28.25 -4.56
C GLU A 66 19.16 -27.07 -5.41
N SER A 67 17.95 -26.56 -5.10
CA SER A 67 17.42 -25.39 -5.80
C SER A 67 18.32 -24.18 -5.61
N ILE A 68 18.71 -23.60 -6.75
CA ILE A 68 19.61 -22.45 -6.81
C ILE A 68 18.90 -21.24 -6.18
N GLU A 69 19.61 -20.44 -5.37
CA GLU A 69 19.12 -19.25 -4.63
C GLU A 69 18.20 -18.32 -5.45
N TRP A 70 18.42 -18.20 -6.77
CA TRP A 70 17.56 -17.42 -7.65
C TRP A 70 16.11 -17.91 -7.71
N ARG A 71 15.86 -19.22 -7.55
CA ARG A 71 14.49 -19.79 -7.54
C ARG A 71 13.74 -19.36 -6.29
N ARG A 72 14.40 -19.39 -5.13
CA ARG A 72 13.84 -18.92 -3.86
C ARG A 72 13.49 -17.43 -3.93
N SER A 73 14.41 -16.62 -4.46
CA SER A 73 14.19 -15.19 -4.69
C SER A 73 13.02 -14.93 -5.63
N LEU A 74 12.95 -15.64 -6.76
CA LEU A 74 11.85 -15.53 -7.72
C LEU A 74 10.49 -15.88 -7.10
N ILE A 75 10.40 -16.97 -6.34
CA ILE A 75 9.16 -17.38 -5.67
C ILE A 75 8.72 -16.31 -4.66
N ARG A 76 9.65 -15.79 -3.85
CA ARG A 76 9.35 -14.69 -2.92
C ARG A 76 8.73 -13.50 -3.66
N THR A 77 9.38 -13.03 -4.73
CA THR A 77 8.86 -11.93 -5.55
C THR A 77 7.49 -12.24 -6.15
N LEU A 78 7.26 -13.45 -6.66
CA LEU A 78 5.96 -13.85 -7.22
C LEU A 78 4.85 -13.86 -6.16
N VAL A 79 5.14 -14.32 -4.95
CA VAL A 79 4.19 -14.31 -3.83
C VAL A 79 3.88 -12.87 -3.42
N GLU A 80 4.90 -12.03 -3.25
CA GLU A 80 4.72 -10.61 -2.92
C GLU A 80 3.87 -9.89 -3.98
N LEU A 81 4.19 -10.08 -5.26
CA LEU A 81 3.41 -9.53 -6.37
C LEU A 81 1.97 -10.04 -6.41
N THR A 82 1.74 -11.31 -6.09
CA THR A 82 0.38 -11.89 -6.08
C THR A 82 -0.46 -11.28 -4.96
N VAL A 83 0.11 -11.15 -3.75
CA VAL A 83 -0.59 -10.51 -2.62
C VAL A 83 -0.94 -9.06 -2.97
N TYR A 84 0.01 -8.30 -3.52
CA TYR A 84 -0.25 -6.93 -3.95
C TYR A 84 -1.25 -6.83 -5.10
N ALA A 85 -1.21 -7.75 -6.07
CA ALA A 85 -2.17 -7.77 -7.16
C ALA A 85 -3.60 -8.02 -6.65
N LEU A 86 -3.77 -8.90 -5.67
CA LEU A 86 -5.07 -9.16 -5.05
C LEU A 86 -5.56 -7.95 -4.25
N MET A 87 -4.71 -7.35 -3.43
CA MET A 87 -5.03 -6.13 -2.69
C MET A 87 -5.39 -4.97 -3.63
N GLY A 88 -4.58 -4.79 -4.68
CA GLY A 88 -4.80 -3.81 -5.74
C GLY A 88 -6.09 -4.04 -6.50
N ALA A 89 -6.45 -5.29 -6.80
CA ALA A 89 -7.71 -5.63 -7.47
C ALA A 89 -8.93 -5.25 -6.62
N VAL A 90 -8.90 -5.49 -5.30
CA VAL A 90 -9.99 -5.08 -4.39
C VAL A 90 -10.08 -3.55 -4.32
N ALA A 91 -8.95 -2.87 -4.17
CA ALA A 91 -8.89 -1.40 -4.13
C ALA A 91 -9.41 -0.77 -5.44
N LEU A 92 -8.96 -1.27 -6.60
CA LEU A 92 -9.38 -0.81 -7.92
C LEU A 92 -10.85 -1.08 -8.17
N SER A 93 -11.38 -2.23 -7.73
CA SER A 93 -12.81 -2.54 -7.86
C SER A 93 -13.68 -1.54 -7.09
N GLY A 94 -13.29 -1.23 -5.85
CA GLY A 94 -13.95 -0.18 -5.05
C GLY A 94 -13.86 1.19 -5.71
N LEU A 95 -12.67 1.57 -6.20
CA LEU A 95 -12.44 2.83 -6.91
C LEU A 95 -13.31 2.95 -8.16
N VAL A 96 -13.31 1.94 -9.02
CA VAL A 96 -14.07 1.97 -10.29
C VAL A 96 -15.55 2.16 -10.00
N LEU A 97 -16.11 1.42 -9.03
CA LEU A 97 -17.51 1.57 -8.63
C LEU A 97 -17.80 2.97 -8.08
N LEU A 98 -16.91 3.53 -7.26
CA LEU A 98 -17.04 4.90 -6.73
C LEU A 98 -16.99 5.95 -7.85
N LEU A 99 -16.08 5.79 -8.81
CA LEU A 99 -15.93 6.71 -9.94
C LEU A 99 -17.07 6.58 -10.94
N MET A 100 -17.71 5.43 -11.09
CA MET A 100 -18.94 5.29 -11.88
C MET A 100 -20.10 6.07 -11.26
N HIS A 101 -20.15 6.18 -9.93
CA HIS A 101 -21.18 6.95 -9.23
C HIS A 101 -20.89 8.44 -9.15
N THR A 102 -19.63 8.82 -8.98
CA THR A 102 -19.26 10.22 -8.67
C THR A 102 -18.56 10.92 -9.82
N GLY A 103 -17.91 10.18 -10.70
CA GLY A 103 -17.04 10.75 -11.74
C GLY A 103 -15.72 11.29 -11.19
N VAL A 104 -14.70 11.31 -12.04
CA VAL A 104 -13.33 11.76 -11.69
C VAL A 104 -13.25 13.29 -11.51
N ARG A 105 -14.23 14.05 -12.02
CA ARG A 105 -14.12 15.52 -12.07
C ARG A 105 -14.21 16.20 -10.71
N HIS A 106 -14.85 15.56 -9.72
CA HIS A 106 -14.98 16.11 -8.37
C HIS A 106 -13.72 15.88 -7.53
N THR A 107 -13.52 16.73 -6.51
CA THR A 107 -12.37 16.64 -5.60
C THR A 107 -12.23 15.25 -5.00
N GLY A 108 -13.34 14.64 -4.54
CA GLY A 108 -13.31 13.29 -3.99
C GLY A 108 -12.79 12.24 -4.98
N GLY A 109 -13.30 12.25 -6.22
CA GLY A 109 -12.83 11.34 -7.27
C GLY A 109 -11.36 11.53 -7.62
N ARG A 110 -10.86 12.78 -7.70
CA ARG A 110 -9.44 13.06 -7.93
C ARG A 110 -8.56 12.53 -6.79
N CYS A 111 -8.95 12.77 -5.54
CA CYS A 111 -8.23 12.27 -4.38
C CYS A 111 -8.18 10.74 -4.37
N LEU A 112 -9.27 10.06 -4.71
CA LEU A 112 -9.26 8.60 -4.80
C LEU A 112 -8.32 8.08 -5.90
N VAL A 113 -8.33 8.70 -7.09
CA VAL A 113 -7.42 8.33 -8.19
C VAL A 113 -5.96 8.55 -7.80
N VAL A 114 -5.63 9.73 -7.27
CA VAL A 114 -4.27 10.02 -6.79
C VAL A 114 -3.86 9.02 -5.71
N GLY A 115 -4.75 8.75 -4.76
CA GLY A 115 -4.50 7.81 -3.67
C GLY A 115 -4.14 6.41 -4.17
N VAL A 116 -4.94 5.85 -5.10
CA VAL A 116 -4.66 4.53 -5.69
C VAL A 116 -3.38 4.53 -6.51
N VAL A 117 -3.12 5.56 -7.32
CA VAL A 117 -1.92 5.63 -8.15
C VAL A 117 -0.66 5.70 -7.29
N VAL A 118 -0.64 6.59 -6.30
CA VAL A 118 0.51 6.78 -5.40
C VAL A 118 0.77 5.49 -4.60
N PHE A 119 -0.28 4.90 -4.03
CA PHE A 119 -0.16 3.63 -3.30
C PHE A 119 0.31 2.48 -4.22
N GLY A 120 -0.20 2.42 -5.45
CA GLY A 120 0.23 1.43 -6.44
C GLY A 120 1.71 1.56 -6.81
N VAL A 121 2.24 2.77 -6.88
CA VAL A 121 3.68 3.01 -7.10
C VAL A 121 4.51 2.51 -5.92
N ALA A 122 4.10 2.82 -4.68
CA ALA A 122 4.78 2.33 -3.47
C ALA A 122 4.77 0.79 -3.40
N ALA A 123 3.60 0.17 -3.60
CA ALA A 123 3.46 -1.29 -3.61
C ALA A 123 4.32 -1.95 -4.71
N ALA A 124 4.39 -1.36 -5.91
CA ALA A 124 5.24 -1.88 -6.99
C ALA A 124 6.73 -1.74 -6.67
N ALA A 125 7.14 -0.63 -6.04
CA ALA A 125 8.50 -0.44 -5.55
C ALA A 125 8.85 -1.53 -4.52
N SER A 126 8.00 -1.70 -3.51
CA SER A 126 8.14 -2.71 -2.47
C SER A 126 8.24 -4.13 -3.03
N ALA A 127 7.35 -4.51 -3.94
CA ALA A 127 7.31 -5.86 -4.53
C ALA A 127 8.55 -6.19 -5.38
N THR A 128 9.18 -5.16 -5.95
CA THR A 128 10.35 -5.33 -6.82
C THR A 128 11.66 -5.05 -6.10
N ARG A 129 11.66 -4.78 -4.79
CA ARG A 129 12.86 -4.38 -4.03
C ARG A 129 14.02 -5.37 -4.13
N ASN A 130 13.70 -6.66 -4.26
CA ASN A 130 14.68 -7.75 -4.39
C ASN A 130 15.26 -7.90 -5.82
N VAL A 131 14.75 -7.16 -6.81
CA VAL A 131 15.15 -7.31 -8.22
C VAL A 131 16.44 -6.54 -8.48
N GLY A 132 17.59 -7.22 -8.36
CA GLY A 132 18.88 -6.62 -8.67
C GLY A 132 19.24 -5.44 -7.78
N ASP A 133 18.76 -5.41 -6.54
CA ASP A 133 19.16 -4.44 -5.51
C ASP A 133 18.99 -2.97 -5.94
N TRP A 134 18.02 -2.67 -6.80
CA TRP A 134 17.78 -1.29 -7.26
C TRP A 134 17.29 -0.41 -6.12
N TYR A 135 16.57 -1.01 -5.16
CA TYR A 135 15.95 -0.33 -4.03
C TYR A 135 16.99 0.27 -3.09
N ALA A 136 17.95 -0.54 -2.64
CA ALA A 136 19.07 -0.06 -1.82
C ALA A 136 19.91 0.98 -2.58
N ARG A 137 20.22 0.71 -3.86
CA ARG A 137 21.00 1.64 -4.70
C ARG A 137 20.31 3.00 -4.88
N ALA A 138 18.99 3.02 -5.08
CA ALA A 138 18.23 4.26 -5.17
C ALA A 138 18.28 5.03 -3.84
N GLY A 139 18.16 4.31 -2.72
CA GLY A 139 18.30 4.87 -1.39
C GLY A 139 19.69 5.41 -1.08
N ASP A 140 20.75 4.73 -1.49
CA ASP A 140 22.14 5.20 -1.34
C ASP A 140 22.36 6.51 -2.10
N VAL A 141 21.84 6.62 -3.33
CA VAL A 141 21.90 7.85 -4.13
C VAL A 141 21.17 9.00 -3.42
N LEU A 142 19.96 8.74 -2.91
CA LEU A 142 19.16 9.71 -2.16
C LEU A 142 19.88 10.15 -0.87
N PHE A 143 20.41 9.20 -0.11
CA PHE A 143 21.14 9.45 1.11
C PHE A 143 22.39 10.29 0.86
N HIS A 144 23.19 9.94 -0.15
CA HIS A 144 24.37 10.73 -0.53
C HIS A 144 24.00 12.14 -0.99
N TRP A 145 22.89 12.32 -1.71
CA TRP A 145 22.42 13.63 -2.10
C TRP A 145 22.06 14.49 -0.88
N VAL A 146 21.34 13.94 0.10
CA VAL A 146 21.01 14.64 1.36
C VAL A 146 22.27 14.91 2.19
N ALA A 147 23.17 13.94 2.34
CA ALA A 147 24.43 14.12 3.06
C ALA A 147 25.32 15.20 2.41
N ALA A 148 25.36 15.27 1.08
CA ALA A 148 26.09 16.29 0.34
C ALA A 148 25.52 17.71 0.54
N THR A 149 24.24 17.84 0.91
CA THR A 149 23.63 19.13 1.29
C THR A 149 23.97 19.59 2.72
N GLY A 150 24.77 18.81 3.46
CA GLY A 150 25.35 19.23 4.75
C GLY A 150 24.45 19.04 5.97
N THR A 151 23.35 18.30 5.84
CA THR A 151 22.36 18.11 6.92
C THR A 151 22.55 16.84 7.75
N VAL A 152 23.47 15.94 7.39
CA VAL A 152 23.70 14.68 8.10
C VAL A 152 25.20 14.41 8.20
N GLU A 153 25.74 14.39 9.41
CA GLU A 153 27.10 13.93 9.68
C GLU A 153 27.18 12.44 9.34
N HIS A 154 28.08 12.10 8.41
CA HIS A 154 28.22 10.77 7.84
C HIS A 154 28.93 9.85 8.84
N ASP A 155 28.28 9.50 9.95
CA ASP A 155 28.79 8.45 10.83
C ASP A 155 28.48 7.09 10.19
N SER A 156 29.41 6.61 9.37
CA SER A 156 29.37 5.32 8.68
C SER A 156 29.48 4.11 9.61
N THR A 157 29.32 4.30 10.93
CA THR A 157 29.17 3.19 11.87
C THR A 157 27.87 2.47 11.56
N ARG A 158 28.03 1.44 10.72
CA ARG A 158 27.13 0.29 10.57
C ARG A 158 26.27 0.15 11.81
N VAL A 159 24.99 0.49 11.69
CA VAL A 159 23.98 0.06 12.65
C VAL A 159 23.96 -1.45 12.54
N ALA A 160 24.79 -2.13 13.33
CA ALA A 160 25.00 -3.58 13.31
C ALA A 160 23.73 -4.39 13.70
N PHE A 161 22.60 -3.70 13.85
CA PHE A 161 21.27 -4.24 14.11
C PHE A 161 20.40 -4.38 12.86
N LEU A 162 20.81 -3.81 11.72
CA LEU A 162 20.03 -3.87 10.48
C LEU A 162 20.69 -4.90 9.54
N GLU A 163 19.95 -5.96 9.20
CA GLU A 163 20.38 -6.97 8.24
C GLU A 163 20.53 -6.39 6.82
N ASP A 164 19.80 -5.30 6.54
CA ASP A 164 19.77 -4.61 5.25
C ASP A 164 20.65 -3.33 5.21
N PRO A 165 21.14 -2.93 4.02
CA PRO A 165 22.00 -1.74 3.85
C PRO A 165 21.29 -0.43 4.20
N VAL A 166 22.03 0.60 4.60
CA VAL A 166 21.47 1.91 5.01
C VAL A 166 20.60 2.54 3.91
N GLY A 167 21.00 2.45 2.65
CA GLY A 167 20.21 2.92 1.52
C GLY A 167 18.82 2.25 1.46
N PHE A 168 18.73 0.96 1.75
CA PHE A 168 17.44 0.27 1.79
C PHE A 168 16.47 0.95 2.76
N TRP A 169 16.88 1.11 4.02
CA TRP A 169 16.05 1.75 5.04
C TRP A 169 15.76 3.22 4.72
N PHE A 170 16.73 3.93 4.15
CA PHE A 170 16.52 5.32 3.77
C PHE A 170 15.45 5.46 2.69
N PHE A 171 15.48 4.60 1.67
CA PHE A 171 14.43 4.59 0.65
C PHE A 171 13.07 4.20 1.24
N ASP A 172 13.05 3.18 2.10
CA ASP A 172 11.83 2.68 2.75
C ASP A 172 11.14 3.77 3.57
N PHE A 173 11.83 4.34 4.56
CA PHE A 173 11.25 5.37 5.43
C PHE A 173 10.96 6.69 4.71
N VAL A 174 11.84 7.15 3.81
CA VAL A 174 11.70 8.49 3.24
C VAL A 174 10.79 8.49 2.02
N ILE A 175 10.86 7.46 1.18
CA ILE A 175 10.13 7.42 -0.09
C ILE A 175 8.92 6.49 0.01
N GLU A 176 9.12 5.21 0.34
CA GLU A 176 8.02 4.23 0.33
C GLU A 176 6.94 4.60 1.35
N GLU A 177 7.27 4.71 2.64
CA GLU A 177 6.32 5.06 3.70
C GLU A 177 5.63 6.41 3.45
N SER A 178 6.37 7.39 2.92
CA SER A 178 5.80 8.71 2.58
C SER A 178 4.78 8.61 1.45
N LEU A 179 5.06 7.84 0.41
CA LEU A 179 4.12 7.60 -0.68
C LEU A 179 2.89 6.85 -0.18
N GLU A 180 3.07 5.82 0.64
CA GLU A 180 1.96 5.08 1.24
C GLU A 180 1.07 5.98 2.09
N LEU A 181 1.66 6.85 2.91
CA LEU A 181 0.94 7.82 3.74
C LEU A 181 0.16 8.83 2.88
N ILE A 182 0.78 9.39 1.83
CA ILE A 182 0.11 10.30 0.89
C ILE A 182 -1.04 9.59 0.19
N GLY A 183 -0.81 8.35 -0.26
CA GLY A 183 -1.81 7.48 -0.87
C GLY A 183 -3.01 7.27 0.04
N ALA A 184 -2.77 6.80 1.27
CA ALA A 184 -3.79 6.55 2.28
C ALA A 184 -4.55 7.83 2.67
N ALA A 185 -3.86 8.95 2.84
CA ALA A 185 -4.48 10.24 3.14
C ALA A 185 -5.42 10.70 2.02
N CYS A 186 -5.00 10.56 0.77
CA CYS A 186 -5.81 10.88 -0.40
C CYS A 186 -7.03 9.96 -0.52
N LEU A 187 -6.88 8.66 -0.28
CA LEU A 187 -8.01 7.71 -0.26
C LEU A 187 -9.03 8.07 0.83
N CYS A 188 -8.57 8.35 2.05
CA CYS A 188 -9.44 8.76 3.15
C CYS A 188 -10.15 10.08 2.87
N ALA A 189 -9.42 11.09 2.40
CA ALA A 189 -9.99 12.40 2.05
C ALA A 189 -11.05 12.26 0.95
N GLY A 190 -10.78 11.42 -0.06
CA GLY A 190 -11.72 11.11 -1.13
C GLY A 190 -13.01 10.49 -0.62
N LEU A 191 -12.91 9.47 0.24
CA LEU A 191 -14.07 8.80 0.87
C LEU A 191 -14.88 9.76 1.74
N VAL A 192 -14.22 10.53 2.61
CA VAL A 192 -14.89 11.53 3.46
C VAL A 192 -15.63 12.54 2.60
N TRP A 193 -15.00 13.05 1.54
CA TRP A 193 -15.64 14.01 0.64
C TRP A 193 -16.90 13.43 -0.02
N ILE A 194 -16.82 12.21 -0.56
CA ILE A 194 -17.96 11.54 -1.21
C ILE A 194 -19.09 11.33 -0.19
N TYR A 195 -18.76 10.84 1.00
CA TYR A 195 -19.75 10.59 2.05
C TYR A 195 -20.45 11.88 2.51
N SER A 196 -19.70 12.96 2.70
CA SER A 196 -20.23 14.28 3.10
C SER A 196 -21.09 14.94 2.02
N ASN A 197 -20.84 14.64 0.74
CA ASN A 197 -21.57 15.22 -0.40
C ASN A 197 -22.57 14.26 -1.04
N ARG A 198 -22.87 13.11 -0.42
CA ARG A 198 -23.71 12.05 -0.99
C ARG A 198 -25.09 12.53 -1.47
N GLU A 199 -25.69 13.51 -0.81
CA GLU A 199 -27.01 14.06 -1.20
C GLU A 199 -26.97 14.90 -2.48
N ARG A 200 -25.80 15.39 -2.88
CA ARG A 200 -25.60 16.15 -4.13
C ARG A 200 -25.23 15.25 -5.32
N LEU A 201 -24.94 13.98 -5.04
CA LEU A 201 -24.55 12.99 -6.03
C LEU A 201 -25.76 12.19 -6.55
N PHE A 202 -26.95 12.41 -5.99
CA PHE A 202 -28.22 11.77 -6.37
C PHE A 202 -29.31 12.81 -6.63
#